data_AF-F3MFC3-F1
#
_entry.id   AF-F3MFC3-F1
#
_cell.length_a   1.000
_cell.length_b   1.000
_cell.length_c   1.000
_cell.angle_alpha   90.00
_cell.angle_beta   90.00
_cell.angle_gamma   90.00
#
_symmetry.space_group_name_H-M   'P 1'
#
loop_
_entity.id
_entity.type
_entity.pdbx_description
1 polymer ?
#
loop_
_entity_poly.entity_id
_entity_poly.type
_entity_poly.pdbx_seq_one_letter_code
_entity_poly.pdbx_strand_id
1 'polypeptide(L)'
;MIRVAAQNEPQTIKLRNGSKNQFPFLTIGIQSYINELNIQLAENNEVINVHIGNFSSIAYGVQFLVDRNHDYKSISTSPYLEVDRKIPRKGQIIIGHDVWIGNNVTILSGVVIGNGAVIAANTIVTKDIPPYAVVGGNPMKVIKYRFSDDQIQELLNIRWWDWTLEKIDQIKSDFGKGIDQFIAKFKIEKQPKKHSVRMLNAKSTRVLCFPDYLEPYSIWKKIIKEYIESFDRDDDITLILRMEDGLFFNEFIRDILESFEDIDDKADILIVNEPLDEQDLFNETDYYISTRSLSTFQHIYYAEQNNVTILSGVDIPIFKSMNINSKQAD
;
A
#
# COMPACT_ATOMS: atom_id res chain seq x y z
N MET A 1 -5.37 -20.23 9.59
CA MET A 1 -5.43 -20.70 8.19
C MET A 1 -6.59 -20.01 7.48
N ILE A 2 -6.32 -19.40 6.32
CA ILE A 2 -7.27 -18.63 5.52
C ILE A 2 -7.40 -19.30 4.15
N ARG A 3 -8.65 -19.44 3.67
CA ARG A 3 -8.99 -19.94 2.33
C ARG A 3 -10.06 -19.04 1.74
N VAL A 4 -9.90 -18.66 0.48
CA VAL A 4 -10.77 -17.69 -0.20
C VAL A 4 -10.96 -18.13 -1.64
N ALA A 5 -12.22 -18.24 -2.07
CA ALA A 5 -12.54 -18.45 -3.47
C ALA A 5 -12.51 -17.12 -4.24
N ALA A 6 -12.20 -17.19 -5.53
CA ALA A 6 -12.34 -16.04 -6.43
C ALA A 6 -13.79 -15.53 -6.45
N GLN A 7 -13.96 -14.22 -6.42
CA GLN A 7 -15.25 -13.54 -6.45
C GLN A 7 -15.22 -12.38 -7.45
N ASN A 8 -16.39 -11.97 -7.93
CA ASN A 8 -16.53 -10.81 -8.83
C ASN A 8 -16.44 -9.47 -8.08
N GLU A 9 -16.54 -9.51 -6.75
CA GLU A 9 -16.46 -8.34 -5.87
C GLU A 9 -15.25 -8.46 -4.93
N PRO A 10 -14.65 -7.33 -4.53
CA PRO A 10 -13.65 -7.26 -3.48
C PRO A 10 -14.06 -7.98 -2.19
N GLN A 11 -13.10 -8.60 -1.53
CA GLN A 11 -13.32 -9.28 -0.25
C GLN A 11 -12.46 -8.67 0.85
N THR A 12 -13.01 -8.66 2.07
CA THR A 12 -12.27 -8.26 3.27
C THR A 12 -12.45 -9.31 4.35
N ILE A 13 -11.34 -9.74 4.95
CA ILE A 13 -11.35 -10.55 6.16
C ILE A 13 -10.94 -9.67 7.34
N LYS A 14 -11.74 -9.69 8.40
CA LYS A 14 -11.47 -9.00 9.65
C LYS A 14 -10.93 -9.98 10.70
N LEU A 15 -10.04 -9.52 11.58
CA LEU A 15 -9.62 -10.32 12.73
C LEU A 15 -10.80 -10.49 13.70
N ARG A 16 -11.08 -11.75 14.08
CA ARG A 16 -12.14 -12.08 15.05
C ARG A 16 -11.67 -12.07 16.51
N ASN A 17 -10.37 -11.91 16.77
CA ASN A 17 -9.78 -12.06 18.11
C ASN A 17 -9.67 -10.73 18.87
N GLY A 18 -10.77 -10.28 19.47
CA GLY A 18 -10.72 -9.51 20.72
C GLY A 18 -10.47 -7.99 20.64
N SER A 19 -10.03 -7.43 19.52
CA SER A 19 -9.96 -5.97 19.38
C SER A 19 -11.39 -5.41 19.33
N LYS A 20 -11.71 -4.41 20.17
CA LYS A 20 -13.02 -3.72 20.17
C LYS A 20 -13.40 -3.15 18.80
N ASN A 21 -12.42 -2.93 17.93
CA ASN A 21 -12.58 -2.45 16.57
C ASN A 21 -12.21 -3.55 15.57
N GLN A 22 -13.17 -3.94 14.71
CA GLN A 22 -12.97 -4.94 13.66
C GLN A 22 -12.50 -4.26 12.37
N PHE A 23 -11.18 -4.17 12.16
CA PHE A 23 -10.61 -3.61 10.94
C PHE A 23 -10.32 -4.70 9.87
N PRO A 24 -10.25 -4.33 8.57
CA PRO A 24 -9.76 -5.17 7.49
C PRO A 24 -8.33 -5.62 7.77
N PHE A 25 -8.19 -6.91 8.04
CA PHE A 25 -6.90 -7.53 8.23
C PHE A 25 -6.30 -8.02 6.91
N LEU A 26 -7.16 -8.49 6.01
CA LEU A 26 -6.79 -8.91 4.68
C LEU A 26 -7.80 -8.33 3.69
N THR A 27 -7.31 -7.56 2.73
CA THR A 27 -8.09 -6.98 1.64
C THR A 27 -7.70 -7.70 0.35
N ILE A 28 -8.69 -8.21 -0.39
CA ILE A 28 -8.48 -9.11 -1.54
C ILE A 28 -9.25 -8.58 -2.73
N GLY A 29 -8.55 -8.40 -3.84
CA GLY A 29 -9.12 -7.96 -5.12
C GLY A 29 -10.01 -9.00 -5.79
N ILE A 30 -10.71 -8.57 -6.83
CA ILE A 30 -11.60 -9.43 -7.61
C ILE A 30 -10.81 -10.54 -8.29
N GLN A 31 -11.44 -11.69 -8.50
CA GLN A 31 -10.89 -12.86 -9.19
C GLN A 31 -9.60 -13.43 -8.59
N SER A 32 -9.17 -12.94 -7.42
CA SER A 32 -8.06 -13.50 -6.67
C SER A 32 -8.55 -14.63 -5.78
N TYR A 33 -7.76 -15.70 -5.67
CA TYR A 33 -8.07 -16.84 -4.80
C TYR A 33 -6.90 -17.21 -3.89
N ILE A 34 -7.24 -17.83 -2.77
CA ILE A 34 -6.31 -18.31 -1.76
C ILE A 34 -6.65 -19.75 -1.43
N ASN A 35 -5.78 -20.68 -1.85
CA ASN A 35 -5.92 -22.08 -1.53
C ASN A 35 -5.60 -22.35 -0.05
N GLU A 36 -4.47 -21.86 0.45
CA GLU A 36 -4.13 -21.91 1.86
C GLU A 36 -3.08 -20.87 2.25
N LEU A 37 -3.48 -19.89 3.07
CA LEU A 37 -2.61 -18.85 3.62
C LEU A 37 -2.58 -18.90 5.15
N ASN A 38 -1.38 -18.86 5.72
CA ASN A 38 -1.15 -18.73 7.14
C ASN A 38 -0.43 -17.40 7.43
N ILE A 39 -1.05 -16.54 8.24
CA ILE A 39 -0.46 -15.27 8.65
C ILE A 39 -0.07 -15.40 10.12
N GLN A 40 1.20 -15.21 10.42
CA GLN A 40 1.75 -15.22 11.77
C GLN A 40 2.11 -13.80 12.19
N LEU A 41 1.55 -13.37 13.32
CA LEU A 41 1.75 -12.05 13.90
C LEU A 41 2.60 -12.14 15.16
N ALA A 42 3.36 -11.10 15.47
CA ALA A 42 3.87 -10.87 16.81
C ALA A 42 2.73 -10.49 17.79
N GLU A 43 2.97 -10.61 19.09
CA GLU A 43 2.00 -10.21 20.11
C GLU A 43 1.68 -8.71 20.01
N ASN A 44 0.43 -8.32 20.30
CA ASN A 44 -0.08 -6.93 20.25
C ASN A 44 -0.10 -6.26 18.85
N ASN A 45 -0.03 -7.03 17.76
CA ASN A 45 -0.14 -6.54 16.39
C ASN A 45 -1.60 -6.52 15.85
N GLU A 46 -2.52 -5.89 16.59
CA GLU A 46 -3.95 -5.87 16.26
C GLU A 46 -4.32 -4.97 15.06
N VAL A 47 -3.36 -4.18 14.54
CA VAL A 47 -3.61 -3.12 13.55
C VAL A 47 -2.76 -3.31 12.29
N ILE A 48 -2.62 -4.54 11.82
CA ILE A 48 -1.97 -4.82 10.53
C ILE A 48 -3.00 -4.97 9.41
N ASN A 49 -2.56 -4.79 8.18
CA ASN A 49 -3.32 -5.13 7.01
C ASN A 49 -2.40 -5.79 5.97
N VAL A 50 -2.98 -6.70 5.19
CA VAL A 50 -2.33 -7.32 4.05
C VAL A 50 -3.20 -7.09 2.83
N HIS A 51 -2.57 -6.72 1.73
CA HIS A 51 -3.24 -6.44 0.47
C HIS A 51 -2.92 -7.50 -0.57
N ILE A 52 -3.95 -7.97 -1.27
CA ILE A 52 -3.83 -8.83 -2.44
C ILE A 52 -4.63 -8.19 -3.57
N GLY A 53 -3.95 -7.87 -4.67
CA GLY A 53 -4.55 -7.23 -5.83
C GLY A 53 -5.52 -8.16 -6.57
N ASN A 54 -6.04 -7.69 -7.70
CA ASN A 54 -6.96 -8.43 -8.55
C ASN A 54 -6.26 -9.57 -9.32
N PHE A 55 -6.97 -10.65 -9.63
CA PHE A 55 -6.54 -11.78 -10.47
C PHE A 55 -5.32 -12.57 -9.97
N SER A 56 -4.98 -12.47 -8.68
CA SER A 56 -3.82 -13.11 -8.07
C SER A 56 -4.12 -14.53 -7.57
N SER A 57 -3.15 -15.42 -7.73
CA SER A 57 -3.24 -16.84 -7.43
C SER A 57 -2.32 -17.22 -6.27
N ILE A 58 -2.89 -17.51 -5.09
CA ILE A 58 -2.13 -17.92 -3.90
C ILE A 58 -2.31 -19.42 -3.66
N ALA A 59 -1.23 -20.18 -3.85
CA ALA A 59 -1.25 -21.63 -3.76
C ALA A 59 -1.24 -22.15 -2.30
N TYR A 60 -0.92 -23.43 -2.10
CA TYR A 60 -1.02 -24.07 -0.78
C TYR A 60 0.19 -23.79 0.11
N GLY A 61 -0.04 -23.70 1.43
CA GLY A 61 1.02 -23.59 2.44
C GLY A 61 1.76 -22.26 2.44
N VAL A 62 1.22 -21.21 1.84
CA VAL A 62 1.84 -19.88 1.81
C VAL A 62 1.81 -19.28 3.22
N GLN A 63 2.91 -18.63 3.63
CA GLN A 63 3.08 -18.07 4.96
C GLN A 63 3.51 -16.61 4.91
N PHE A 64 2.83 -15.75 5.67
CA PHE A 64 3.25 -14.38 5.92
C PHE A 64 3.74 -14.24 7.36
N LEU A 65 4.96 -13.75 7.55
CA LEU A 65 5.57 -13.51 8.85
C LEU A 65 5.63 -12.00 9.11
N VAL A 66 4.71 -11.50 9.93
CA VAL A 66 4.54 -10.06 10.19
C VAL A 66 5.12 -9.70 11.56
N ASP A 67 6.11 -8.80 11.56
CA ASP A 67 6.89 -8.29 12.71
C ASP A 67 7.42 -9.32 13.72
N ARG A 68 7.67 -10.56 13.29
CA ARG A 68 8.19 -11.65 14.14
C ARG A 68 9.71 -11.57 14.37
N ASN A 69 10.26 -10.36 14.51
CA ASN A 69 11.70 -10.14 14.68
C ASN A 69 12.09 -10.05 16.17
N HIS A 70 13.36 -10.33 16.45
CA HIS A 70 14.01 -10.06 17.74
C HIS A 70 15.16 -9.08 17.52
N ASP A 71 15.52 -8.28 18.54
CA ASP A 71 16.68 -7.39 18.47
C ASP A 71 17.98 -8.21 18.50
N TYR A 72 18.44 -8.63 17.33
CA TYR A 72 19.68 -9.38 17.17
C TYR A 72 20.95 -8.52 17.35
N LYS A 73 20.81 -7.21 17.57
CA LYS A 73 21.92 -6.32 17.93
C LYS A 73 22.10 -6.19 19.44
N SER A 74 21.13 -6.64 20.25
CA SER A 74 21.27 -6.72 21.70
C SER A 74 22.17 -7.88 22.12
N ILE A 75 22.70 -7.82 23.35
CA ILE A 75 23.53 -8.89 23.94
C ILE A 75 22.78 -10.24 23.96
N SER A 76 21.44 -10.18 24.06
CA SER A 76 20.55 -11.33 24.05
C SER A 76 19.35 -11.06 23.15
N THR A 77 18.90 -12.07 22.41
CA THR A 77 17.63 -12.07 21.67
C THR A 77 16.48 -12.68 22.47
N SER A 78 16.73 -13.12 23.70
CA SER A 78 15.72 -13.77 24.54
C SER A 78 14.67 -12.76 24.99
N PRO A 79 13.36 -13.03 24.78
CA PRO A 79 12.29 -12.17 25.29
C PRO A 79 12.29 -12.11 26.82
N TYR A 80 12.90 -13.08 27.51
CA TYR A 80 13.04 -13.05 28.97
C TYR A 80 13.95 -11.91 29.47
N LEU A 81 14.91 -11.50 28.65
CA LEU A 81 15.91 -10.48 28.98
C LEU A 81 15.62 -9.16 28.26
N GLU A 82 14.35 -8.91 27.92
CA GLU A 82 13.92 -7.74 27.15
C GLU A 82 14.51 -6.45 27.72
N VAL A 83 15.45 -5.90 26.96
CA VAL A 83 15.89 -4.52 27.09
C VAL A 83 14.89 -3.68 26.30
N ASP A 84 14.46 -2.54 26.85
CA ASP A 84 13.46 -1.63 26.25
C ASP A 84 13.96 -0.98 24.95
N ARG A 85 14.13 -1.79 23.91
CA ARG A 85 14.48 -1.39 22.55
C ARG A 85 13.33 -1.80 21.65
N LYS A 86 12.63 -0.79 21.14
CA LYS A 86 11.54 -0.99 20.17
C LYS A 86 12.12 -1.48 18.85
N ILE A 87 11.82 -2.73 18.50
CA ILE A 87 12.12 -3.27 17.17
C ILE A 87 11.23 -2.55 16.16
N PRO A 88 11.79 -1.94 15.10
CA PRO A 88 10.99 -1.25 14.11
C PRO A 88 10.11 -2.25 13.37
N ARG A 89 8.82 -1.92 13.27
CA ARG A 89 7.88 -2.61 12.37
C ARG A 89 8.28 -2.34 10.92
N LYS A 90 7.97 -3.29 10.04
CA LYS A 90 8.35 -3.18 8.61
C LYS A 90 7.20 -2.77 7.69
N GLY A 91 5.98 -2.69 8.20
CA GLY A 91 4.81 -2.25 7.44
C GLY A 91 4.05 -3.39 6.78
N GLN A 92 3.04 -3.00 6.00
CA GLN A 92 2.15 -3.89 5.25
C GLN A 92 2.89 -4.83 4.29
N ILE A 93 2.30 -6.00 4.09
CA ILE A 93 2.62 -6.84 2.93
C ILE A 93 1.62 -6.49 1.82
N ILE A 94 2.14 -6.16 0.64
CA ILE A 94 1.34 -5.71 -0.49
C ILE A 94 1.64 -6.61 -1.68
N ILE A 95 0.65 -7.38 -2.11
CA ILE A 95 0.73 -8.28 -3.26
C ILE A 95 -0.03 -7.65 -4.41
N GLY A 96 0.64 -7.30 -5.51
CA GLY A 96 0.02 -6.66 -6.68
C GLY A 96 -1.03 -7.51 -7.41
N HIS A 97 -1.40 -7.05 -8.59
CA HIS A 97 -2.36 -7.70 -9.49
C HIS A 97 -1.68 -8.80 -10.33
N ASP A 98 -2.43 -9.84 -10.75
CA ASP A 98 -1.91 -10.95 -11.58
C ASP A 98 -0.67 -11.64 -10.98
N VAL A 99 -0.54 -11.68 -9.66
CA VAL A 99 0.60 -12.31 -9.00
C VAL A 99 0.34 -13.80 -8.82
N TRP A 100 1.30 -14.63 -9.20
CA TRP A 100 1.26 -16.06 -8.94
C TRP A 100 2.25 -16.48 -7.86
N ILE A 101 1.73 -16.95 -6.72
CA ILE A 101 2.54 -17.43 -5.59
C ILE A 101 2.45 -18.95 -5.51
N GLY A 102 3.58 -19.62 -5.76
CA GLY A 102 3.70 -21.07 -5.68
C GLY A 102 3.57 -21.64 -4.26
N ASN A 103 3.52 -22.97 -4.16
CA ASN A 103 3.34 -23.65 -2.87
C ASN A 103 4.46 -23.32 -1.87
N ASN A 104 4.13 -23.26 -0.59
CA ASN A 104 5.06 -23.13 0.53
C ASN A 104 5.99 -21.91 0.47
N VAL A 105 5.56 -20.82 -0.17
CA VAL A 105 6.28 -19.55 -0.16
C VAL A 105 6.15 -18.88 1.20
N THR A 106 7.25 -18.34 1.73
CA THR A 106 7.26 -17.49 2.93
C THR A 106 7.56 -16.05 2.54
N ILE A 107 6.73 -15.11 3.00
CA ILE A 107 6.89 -13.67 2.73
C ILE A 107 7.06 -12.94 4.06
N LEU A 108 8.10 -12.12 4.15
CA LEU A 108 8.38 -11.30 5.34
C LEU A 108 7.61 -9.99 5.33
N SER A 109 7.38 -9.44 6.53
CA SER A 109 6.76 -8.15 6.76
C SER A 109 7.38 -7.02 5.93
N GLY A 110 6.54 -6.09 5.45
CA GLY A 110 6.96 -4.90 4.70
C GLY A 110 7.25 -5.12 3.22
N VAL A 111 7.05 -6.34 2.70
CA VAL A 111 7.35 -6.65 1.29
C VAL A 111 6.23 -6.17 0.37
N VAL A 112 6.62 -5.50 -0.72
CA VAL A 112 5.79 -5.20 -1.88
C VAL A 112 6.15 -6.14 -3.05
N ILE A 113 5.14 -6.79 -3.62
CA ILE A 113 5.27 -7.66 -4.80
C ILE A 113 4.56 -6.99 -5.98
N GLY A 114 5.33 -6.62 -6.99
CA GLY A 114 4.85 -5.94 -8.19
C GLY A 114 3.90 -6.78 -9.04
N ASN A 115 3.11 -6.09 -9.85
CA ASN A 115 2.08 -6.68 -10.71
C ASN A 115 2.68 -7.73 -11.66
N GLY A 116 1.97 -8.85 -11.86
CA GLY A 116 2.40 -9.90 -12.77
C GLY A 116 3.57 -10.75 -12.26
N ALA A 117 4.08 -10.53 -11.05
CA ALA A 117 5.21 -11.30 -10.54
C ALA A 117 4.86 -12.79 -10.35
N VAL A 118 5.87 -13.65 -10.49
CA VAL A 118 5.75 -15.10 -10.27
C VAL A 118 6.76 -15.53 -9.23
N ILE A 119 6.28 -16.13 -8.15
CA ILE A 119 7.10 -16.60 -7.04
C ILE A 119 7.12 -18.12 -7.04
N ALA A 120 8.27 -18.70 -7.35
CA ALA A 120 8.44 -20.15 -7.38
C ALA A 120 8.18 -20.78 -6.00
N ALA A 121 7.78 -22.06 -6.00
CA ALA A 121 7.50 -22.79 -4.76
C ALA A 121 8.72 -22.83 -3.81
N ASN A 122 8.45 -22.89 -2.49
CA ASN A 122 9.44 -22.91 -1.40
C ASN A 122 10.40 -21.69 -1.35
N THR A 123 9.99 -20.56 -1.92
CA THR A 123 10.77 -19.32 -1.91
C THR A 123 10.63 -18.57 -0.59
N ILE A 124 11.73 -17.97 -0.08
CA ILE A 124 11.70 -17.02 1.03
C ILE A 124 11.89 -15.61 0.50
N VAL A 125 10.82 -14.83 0.51
CA VAL A 125 10.77 -13.45 0.03
C VAL A 125 11.11 -12.51 1.18
N THR A 126 12.32 -11.93 1.11
CA THR A 126 12.88 -11.06 2.16
C THR A 126 12.94 -9.58 1.78
N LYS A 127 12.57 -9.23 0.54
CA LYS A 127 12.61 -7.89 -0.04
C LYS A 127 11.61 -7.79 -1.18
N ASP A 128 11.36 -6.57 -1.64
CA ASP A 128 10.41 -6.29 -2.71
C ASP A 128 10.75 -7.00 -4.02
N ILE A 129 9.72 -7.28 -4.80
CA ILE A 129 9.80 -7.97 -6.09
C ILE A 129 9.28 -7.03 -7.18
N PRO A 130 10.09 -6.73 -8.22
CA PRO A 130 9.64 -5.90 -9.32
C PRO A 130 8.47 -6.50 -10.11
N PRO A 131 7.65 -5.67 -10.80
CA PRO A 131 6.60 -6.16 -11.69
C PRO A 131 7.13 -7.16 -12.72
N TYR A 132 6.33 -8.20 -12.99
CA TYR A 132 6.60 -9.26 -13.97
C TYR A 132 7.90 -10.06 -13.75
N ALA A 133 8.58 -9.88 -12.62
CA ALA A 133 9.73 -10.69 -12.26
C ALA A 133 9.30 -12.12 -11.90
N VAL A 134 10.09 -13.09 -12.33
CA VAL A 134 10.02 -14.48 -11.91
C VAL A 134 11.15 -14.69 -10.89
N VAL A 135 10.79 -15.04 -9.66
CA VAL A 135 11.77 -15.16 -8.57
C VAL A 135 11.72 -16.55 -7.93
N GLY A 136 12.82 -16.94 -7.31
CA GLY A 136 12.89 -18.18 -6.54
C GLY A 136 14.07 -18.26 -5.58
N GLY A 137 13.99 -19.19 -4.63
CA GLY A 137 15.11 -19.55 -3.74
C GLY A 137 15.02 -18.98 -2.33
N ASN A 138 16.07 -19.22 -1.54
CA ASN A 138 16.21 -18.77 -0.16
C ASN A 138 17.66 -18.31 0.12
N PRO A 139 17.92 -17.00 0.26
CA PRO A 139 16.97 -15.91 0.04
C PRO A 139 16.56 -15.83 -1.44
N MET A 140 15.37 -15.32 -1.69
CA MET A 140 14.83 -15.08 -3.03
C MET A 140 15.83 -14.32 -3.94
N LYS A 141 15.93 -14.77 -5.19
CA LYS A 141 16.62 -14.06 -6.28
C LYS A 141 15.71 -13.96 -7.50
N VAL A 142 15.86 -12.89 -8.28
CA VAL A 142 15.25 -12.79 -9.61
C VAL A 142 15.93 -13.80 -10.53
N ILE A 143 15.12 -14.65 -11.17
CA ILE A 143 15.56 -15.68 -12.12
C ILE A 143 15.51 -15.09 -13.54
N LYS A 144 14.40 -14.44 -13.88
CA LYS A 144 14.16 -13.77 -15.16
C LYS A 144 12.96 -12.83 -15.04
N TYR A 145 12.67 -12.07 -16.09
CA TYR A 145 11.40 -11.39 -16.28
C TYR A 145 10.49 -12.17 -17.23
N ARG A 146 9.17 -12.04 -17.08
CA ARG A 146 8.19 -12.67 -17.98
C ARG A 146 8.27 -12.10 -19.41
N PHE A 147 8.57 -10.81 -19.52
CA PHE A 147 8.57 -10.03 -20.76
C PHE A 147 9.77 -9.07 -20.80
N SER A 148 9.98 -8.40 -21.93
CA SER A 148 10.96 -7.31 -22.04
C SER A 148 10.51 -6.07 -21.25
N ASP A 149 11.46 -5.20 -20.90
CA ASP A 149 11.18 -3.98 -20.13
C ASP A 149 10.13 -3.09 -20.82
N ASP A 150 10.24 -2.91 -22.14
CA ASP A 150 9.26 -2.13 -22.91
C ASP A 150 7.86 -2.74 -22.83
N GLN A 151 7.74 -4.06 -22.98
CA GLN A 151 6.45 -4.76 -22.86
C GLN A 151 5.88 -4.65 -21.44
N ILE A 152 6.73 -4.71 -20.41
CA ILE A 152 6.34 -4.53 -19.02
C ILE A 152 5.77 -3.13 -18.82
N GLN A 153 6.46 -2.09 -19.30
CA GLN A 153 5.99 -0.71 -19.19
C GLN A 153 4.64 -0.51 -19.91
N GLU A 154 4.47 -1.09 -21.10
CA GLU A 154 3.19 -1.04 -21.81
C GLU A 154 2.06 -1.73 -21.03
N LEU A 155 2.30 -2.90 -20.43
CA LEU A 155 1.30 -3.57 -19.60
C LEU A 155 0.95 -2.77 -18.34
N LEU A 156 1.96 -2.17 -17.69
CA LEU A 156 1.76 -1.29 -16.53
C LEU A 156 0.99 -0.01 -16.89
N ASN A 157 1.05 0.45 -18.13
CA ASN A 157 0.21 1.55 -18.63
C ASN A 157 -1.20 1.06 -19.01
N ILE A 158 -1.33 -0.12 -19.60
CA ILE A 158 -2.62 -0.70 -20.04
C ILE A 158 -3.53 -1.02 -18.84
N ARG A 159 -2.94 -1.49 -17.73
CA ARG A 159 -3.63 -1.81 -16.46
C ARG A 159 -4.92 -2.61 -16.66
N TRP A 160 -4.84 -3.70 -17.41
CA TRP A 160 -6.02 -4.49 -17.77
C TRP A 160 -6.80 -5.02 -16.55
N TRP A 161 -6.14 -5.18 -15.40
CA TRP A 161 -6.75 -5.61 -14.14
C TRP A 161 -7.69 -4.57 -13.50
N ASP A 162 -7.72 -3.35 -14.00
CA ASP A 162 -8.68 -2.30 -13.61
C ASP A 162 -9.91 -2.27 -14.52
N TRP A 163 -9.92 -3.04 -15.61
CA TRP A 163 -11.07 -3.08 -16.51
C TRP A 163 -12.24 -3.83 -15.86
N THR A 164 -13.47 -3.45 -16.26
CA THR A 164 -14.66 -4.16 -15.79
C THR A 164 -14.63 -5.62 -16.25
N LEU A 165 -15.26 -6.49 -15.46
CA LEU A 165 -15.35 -7.91 -15.81
C LEU A 165 -16.07 -8.11 -17.14
N GLU A 166 -17.06 -7.28 -17.50
CA GLU A 166 -17.71 -7.38 -18.82
C GLU A 166 -16.73 -7.11 -19.95
N LYS A 167 -15.88 -6.07 -19.81
CA LYS A 167 -14.84 -5.77 -20.80
C LYS A 167 -13.85 -6.93 -20.91
N ILE A 168 -13.40 -7.48 -19.78
CA ILE A 168 -12.46 -8.61 -19.74
C ILE A 168 -13.06 -9.85 -20.44
N ASP A 169 -14.33 -10.17 -20.18
CA ASP A 169 -14.99 -11.30 -20.80
C ASP A 169 -15.13 -11.14 -22.33
N GLN A 170 -15.40 -9.92 -22.81
CA GLN A 170 -15.47 -9.63 -24.25
C GLN A 170 -14.14 -9.84 -24.97
N ILE A 171 -13.02 -9.59 -24.30
CA ILE A 171 -11.67 -9.67 -24.88
C ILE A 171 -10.88 -10.88 -24.40
N LYS A 172 -11.51 -11.83 -23.70
CA LYS A 172 -10.84 -12.96 -23.04
C LYS A 172 -9.92 -13.75 -23.98
N SER A 173 -10.34 -13.89 -25.24
CA SER A 173 -9.55 -14.57 -26.28
C SER A 173 -8.23 -13.85 -26.61
N ASP A 174 -8.14 -12.53 -26.39
CA ASP A 174 -6.94 -11.74 -26.69
C ASP A 174 -5.78 -12.04 -25.72
N PHE A 175 -6.07 -12.45 -24.48
CA PHE A 175 -5.03 -12.85 -23.51
C PHE A 175 -4.21 -14.07 -23.99
N GLY A 176 -4.74 -14.86 -24.93
CA GLY A 176 -4.05 -16.02 -25.51
C GLY A 176 -3.27 -15.72 -26.81
N LYS A 177 -3.37 -14.51 -27.38
CA LYS A 177 -2.82 -14.19 -28.71
C LYS A 177 -1.34 -13.79 -28.71
N GLY A 178 -0.71 -13.73 -27.54
CA GLY A 178 0.67 -13.30 -27.37
C GLY A 178 0.78 -11.82 -27.02
N ILE A 179 1.88 -11.48 -26.35
CA ILE A 179 2.05 -10.17 -25.69
C ILE A 179 2.08 -9.00 -26.68
N ASP A 180 2.76 -9.13 -27.82
CA ASP A 180 2.88 -8.04 -28.78
C ASP A 180 1.54 -7.69 -29.44
N GLN A 181 0.73 -8.71 -29.75
CA GLN A 181 -0.61 -8.50 -30.30
C GLN A 181 -1.54 -7.86 -29.26
N PHE A 182 -1.43 -8.27 -28.00
CA PHE A 182 -2.20 -7.68 -26.91
C PHE A 182 -1.84 -6.20 -26.72
N ILE A 183 -0.55 -5.87 -26.64
CA ILE A 183 -0.08 -4.49 -26.53
C ILE A 183 -0.52 -3.69 -27.75
N ALA A 184 -0.30 -4.17 -28.97
CA ALA A 184 -0.68 -3.44 -30.18
C ALA A 184 -2.17 -3.10 -30.23
N LYS A 185 -3.04 -3.96 -29.67
CA LYS A 185 -4.49 -3.76 -29.62
C LYS A 185 -4.94 -2.77 -28.54
N PHE A 186 -4.29 -2.79 -27.37
CA PHE A 186 -4.77 -2.08 -26.18
C PHE A 186 -3.86 -0.95 -25.69
N LYS A 187 -2.71 -0.73 -26.34
CA LYS A 187 -1.81 0.37 -26.02
C LYS A 187 -2.58 1.68 -26.05
N ILE A 188 -2.47 2.40 -24.95
CA ILE A 188 -3.09 3.70 -24.75
C ILE A 188 -2.03 4.74 -25.12
N GLU A 189 -2.42 5.77 -25.89
CA GLU A 189 -1.53 6.91 -26.10
C GLU A 189 -1.24 7.57 -24.74
N LYS A 190 0.03 7.78 -24.42
CA LYS A 190 0.42 8.54 -23.22
C LYS A 190 -0.24 9.91 -23.31
N GLN A 191 -1.24 10.16 -22.48
CA GLN A 191 -1.73 11.51 -22.34
C GLN A 191 -0.60 12.35 -21.74
N PRO A 192 -0.34 13.56 -22.26
CA PRO A 192 0.62 14.46 -21.64
C PRO A 192 0.20 14.67 -20.18
N LYS A 193 1.16 14.67 -19.25
CA LYS A 193 0.89 15.05 -17.85
C LYS A 193 0.14 16.37 -17.89
N LYS A 194 -1.13 16.39 -17.49
CA LYS A 194 -1.85 17.64 -17.32
C LYS A 194 -1.16 18.36 -16.17
N HIS A 195 -0.41 19.41 -16.50
CA HIS A 195 0.03 20.33 -15.48
C HIS A 195 -1.18 21.19 -15.12
N SER A 196 -1.79 20.92 -13.97
CA SER A 196 -2.36 21.99 -13.14
C SER A 196 -2.97 21.42 -11.88
N VAL A 197 -2.27 21.60 -10.76
CA VAL A 197 -2.95 21.91 -9.50
C VAL A 197 -2.17 22.98 -8.79
N ARG A 198 -2.91 23.95 -8.28
CA ARG A 198 -2.53 24.96 -7.28
C ARG A 198 -2.04 24.35 -5.95
N MET A 199 -1.15 23.36 -5.97
CA MET A 199 -0.51 22.86 -4.74
C MET A 199 0.56 23.83 -4.20
N LEU A 200 0.83 24.91 -4.95
CA LEU A 200 1.76 26.03 -4.69
C LEU A 200 1.52 26.82 -3.38
N ASN A 201 0.53 26.45 -2.57
CA ASN A 201 0.28 27.08 -1.26
C ASN A 201 0.67 26.19 -0.07
N ALA A 202 1.23 24.99 -0.30
CA ALA A 202 1.91 24.25 0.75
C ALA A 202 3.00 25.15 1.36
N LYS A 203 2.99 25.31 2.69
CA LYS A 203 3.97 26.18 3.36
C LYS A 203 5.32 25.49 3.53
N SER A 204 5.38 24.19 3.26
CA SER A 204 6.47 23.31 3.65
C SER A 204 7.12 22.58 2.45
N THR A 205 8.30 21.98 2.67
CA THR A 205 9.10 21.32 1.63
C THR A 205 8.81 19.83 1.42
N ARG A 206 8.07 19.18 2.33
CA ARG A 206 7.70 17.76 2.24
C ARG A 206 6.19 17.60 2.24
N VAL A 207 5.65 16.90 1.24
CA VAL A 207 4.21 16.73 1.03
C VAL A 207 3.78 15.28 1.23
N LEU A 208 2.82 15.04 2.13
CA LEU A 208 2.27 13.71 2.43
C LEU A 208 0.82 13.61 1.98
N CYS A 209 0.41 12.51 1.34
CA CYS A 209 -0.98 12.29 0.93
C CYS A 209 -1.55 10.92 1.32
N PHE A 210 -2.86 10.88 1.60
CA PHE A 210 -3.66 9.66 1.88
C PHE A 210 -5.13 9.89 1.46
N PRO A 211 -5.44 9.75 0.16
CA PRO A 211 -6.82 9.85 -0.34
C PRO A 211 -7.66 8.63 0.10
N ASP A 212 -8.16 8.64 1.34
CA ASP A 212 -8.88 7.49 1.91
C ASP A 212 -10.13 7.86 2.71
N TYR A 213 -10.56 9.11 2.68
CA TYR A 213 -11.59 9.63 3.57
C TYR A 213 -12.98 8.98 3.39
N LEU A 214 -13.35 8.56 2.18
CA LEU A 214 -14.60 7.81 1.91
C LEU A 214 -14.51 6.33 2.27
N GLU A 215 -13.32 5.83 2.59
CA GLU A 215 -13.11 4.41 2.77
C GLU A 215 -13.74 3.94 4.09
N PRO A 216 -14.44 2.78 4.10
CA PRO A 216 -15.12 2.29 5.29
C PRO A 216 -14.21 2.07 6.52
N TYR A 217 -12.89 1.94 6.30
CA TYR A 217 -11.89 1.71 7.34
C TYR A 217 -10.68 2.64 7.17
N SER A 218 -10.99 3.90 6.92
CA SER A 218 -10.01 4.94 6.67
C SER A 218 -9.06 5.17 7.84
N ILE A 219 -7.84 5.59 7.50
CA ILE A 219 -6.78 5.94 8.45
C ILE A 219 -6.72 7.44 8.71
N TRP A 220 -7.46 8.28 8.00
CA TRP A 220 -7.33 9.74 8.09
C TRP A 220 -7.38 10.27 9.54
N LYS A 221 -8.30 9.78 10.39
CA LYS A 221 -8.39 10.21 11.81
C LYS A 221 -7.10 9.93 12.57
N LYS A 222 -6.53 8.74 12.36
CA LYS A 222 -5.28 8.32 12.97
C LYS A 222 -4.14 9.23 12.48
N ILE A 223 -4.03 9.42 11.17
CA ILE A 223 -2.94 10.20 10.56
C ILE A 223 -2.99 11.66 10.99
N ILE A 224 -4.16 12.30 10.94
CA ILE A 224 -4.32 13.69 11.41
C ILE A 224 -3.92 13.80 12.89
N LYS A 225 -4.44 12.91 13.75
CA LYS A 225 -4.11 12.91 15.18
C LYS A 225 -2.60 12.73 15.41
N GLU A 226 -1.97 11.77 14.74
CA GLU A 226 -0.54 11.53 14.86
C GLU A 226 0.27 12.74 14.41
N TYR A 227 -0.12 13.37 13.29
CA TYR A 227 0.53 14.57 12.77
C TYR A 227 0.53 15.68 13.81
N ILE A 228 -0.65 16.03 14.33
CA ILE A 228 -0.84 17.10 15.31
C ILE A 228 -0.07 16.84 16.61
N GLU A 229 -0.10 15.59 17.11
CA GLU A 229 0.61 15.20 18.33
C GLU A 229 2.14 15.25 18.18
N SER A 230 2.63 15.15 16.94
CA SER A 230 4.07 15.16 16.63
C SER A 230 4.59 16.48 16.07
N PHE A 231 3.69 17.40 15.70
CA PHE A 231 4.03 18.60 14.95
C PHE A 231 4.88 19.56 15.77
N ASP A 232 5.97 20.00 15.15
CA ASP A 232 6.79 21.14 15.55
C ASP A 232 6.57 22.30 14.57
N ARG A 233 6.61 23.56 15.02
CA ARG A 233 6.41 24.73 14.14
C ARG A 233 7.52 24.88 13.10
N ASP A 234 8.67 24.27 13.36
CA ASP A 234 9.79 24.20 12.43
C ASP A 234 9.72 22.96 11.51
N ASP A 235 8.67 22.12 11.62
CA ASP A 235 8.47 20.99 10.72
C ASP A 235 8.20 21.48 9.30
N ASP A 236 8.95 20.90 8.36
CA ASP A 236 8.85 21.18 6.94
C ASP A 236 7.90 20.21 6.23
N ILE A 237 6.83 19.78 6.91
CA ILE A 237 5.81 18.88 6.35
C ILE A 237 4.49 19.63 6.08
N THR A 238 3.87 19.36 4.94
CA THR A 238 2.47 19.70 4.63
C THR A 238 1.68 18.41 4.47
N LEU A 239 0.58 18.27 5.22
CA LEU A 239 -0.30 17.11 5.14
C LEU A 239 -1.47 17.39 4.19
N ILE A 240 -1.66 16.55 3.17
CA ILE A 240 -2.76 16.72 2.22
C ILE A 240 -3.91 15.77 2.50
N LEU A 241 -5.08 16.38 2.65
CA LEU A 241 -6.38 15.74 2.73
C LEU A 241 -7.15 16.00 1.44
N ARG A 242 -7.19 15.00 0.55
CA ARG A 242 -8.10 15.03 -0.59
C ARG A 242 -9.52 14.71 -0.12
N MET A 243 -10.48 15.55 -0.47
CA MET A 243 -11.90 15.35 -0.16
C MET A 243 -12.75 15.75 -1.37
N GLU A 244 -13.52 14.85 -1.98
CA GLU A 244 -14.52 15.22 -2.99
C GLU A 244 -15.68 16.03 -2.37
N ASP A 245 -16.23 16.96 -3.15
CA ASP A 245 -17.30 17.87 -2.73
C ASP A 245 -18.59 17.14 -2.26
N GLY A 246 -19.19 17.65 -1.17
CA GLY A 246 -20.50 17.19 -0.68
C GLY A 246 -20.93 17.81 0.66
N LEU A 247 -22.22 17.68 1.02
CA LEU A 247 -22.82 18.19 2.27
C LEU A 247 -22.13 17.67 3.56
N PHE A 248 -21.44 16.52 3.47
CA PHE A 248 -20.64 15.96 4.57
C PHE A 248 -19.39 16.80 4.91
N PHE A 249 -18.92 17.67 4.02
CA PHE A 249 -17.73 18.49 4.23
C PHE A 249 -17.84 19.38 5.48
N ASN A 250 -18.99 20.02 5.71
CA ASN A 250 -19.15 21.00 6.78
C ASN A 250 -19.33 20.38 8.17
N GLU A 251 -20.07 19.27 8.31
CA GLU A 251 -20.21 18.58 9.61
C GLU A 251 -18.92 17.84 9.99
N PHE A 252 -18.22 17.27 9.00
CA PHE A 252 -16.98 16.53 9.19
C PHE A 252 -15.79 17.42 9.54
N ILE A 253 -15.58 18.51 8.79
CA ILE A 253 -14.54 19.50 9.11
C ILE A 253 -14.87 20.15 10.46
N ARG A 254 -16.14 20.41 10.76
CA ARG A 254 -16.54 20.91 12.07
C ARG A 254 -16.17 19.95 13.21
N ASP A 255 -16.45 18.65 13.12
CA ASP A 255 -16.02 17.68 14.13
C ASP A 255 -14.48 17.64 14.30
N ILE A 256 -13.73 17.75 13.19
CA ILE A 256 -12.25 17.79 13.18
C ILE A 256 -11.69 19.14 13.67
N LEU A 257 -12.40 20.24 13.49
CA LEU A 257 -11.95 21.55 13.99
C LEU A 257 -12.39 21.74 15.44
N GLU A 258 -13.56 21.26 15.84
CA GLU A 258 -14.10 21.32 17.21
C GLU A 258 -13.35 20.39 18.17
N SER A 259 -12.92 19.21 17.71
CA SER A 259 -12.06 18.34 18.55
C SER A 259 -10.62 18.88 18.67
N PHE A 260 -10.31 19.99 17.99
CA PHE A 260 -8.97 20.55 17.91
C PHE A 260 -8.95 22.10 17.80
N GLU A 261 -9.80 22.80 18.57
CA GLU A 261 -10.02 24.27 18.55
C GLU A 261 -8.76 25.16 18.63
N ASP A 262 -7.56 24.61 18.83
CA ASP A 262 -6.27 25.31 18.93
C ASP A 262 -5.28 25.06 17.75
N ILE A 263 -5.74 24.49 16.62
CA ILE A 263 -4.85 24.04 15.51
C ILE A 263 -4.49 25.09 14.48
N ASP A 264 -5.26 26.17 14.34
CA ASP A 264 -5.00 27.17 13.28
C ASP A 264 -3.59 27.80 13.37
N ASP A 265 -2.92 27.65 14.53
CA ASP A 265 -1.53 28.06 14.79
C ASP A 265 -0.50 26.89 14.93
N LYS A 266 -0.89 25.63 14.72
CA LYS A 266 -0.09 24.43 15.06
C LYS A 266 0.03 23.35 13.98
N ALA A 267 -0.49 23.46 12.76
CA ALA A 267 -0.25 22.45 11.74
C ALA A 267 -0.47 22.98 10.31
N ASP A 268 0.37 22.57 9.36
CA ASP A 268 0.13 22.85 7.94
C ASP A 268 -0.63 21.68 7.29
N ILE A 269 -1.94 21.85 7.14
CA ILE A 269 -2.85 20.87 6.52
C ILE A 269 -3.53 21.52 5.32
N LEU A 270 -3.34 20.94 4.14
CA LEU A 270 -3.98 21.39 2.91
C LEU A 270 -5.17 20.48 2.57
N ILE A 271 -6.37 21.05 2.53
CA ILE A 271 -7.57 20.33 2.10
C ILE A 271 -7.80 20.60 0.61
N VAL A 272 -7.80 19.54 -0.19
CA VAL A 272 -8.03 19.61 -1.64
C VAL A 272 -9.46 19.17 -1.93
N ASN A 273 -10.36 20.13 -2.20
CA ASN A 273 -11.76 19.87 -2.51
C ASN A 273 -12.14 20.03 -3.99
N GLU A 274 -11.28 20.66 -4.79
CA GLU A 274 -11.53 20.86 -6.22
C GLU A 274 -11.58 19.53 -7.01
N PRO A 275 -12.35 19.45 -8.11
CA PRO A 275 -12.37 18.27 -8.99
C PRO A 275 -11.00 18.09 -9.66
N LEU A 276 -10.25 17.10 -9.17
CA LEU A 276 -8.89 16.79 -9.57
C LEU A 276 -8.76 15.31 -9.89
N ASP A 277 -8.01 14.98 -10.95
CA ASP A 277 -7.55 13.61 -11.21
C ASP A 277 -6.60 13.16 -10.09
N GLU A 278 -6.92 12.05 -9.41
CA GLU A 278 -6.09 11.56 -8.31
C GLU A 278 -4.63 11.33 -8.71
N GLN A 279 -4.34 10.99 -9.97
CA GLN A 279 -2.96 10.84 -10.43
C GLN A 279 -2.17 12.15 -10.31
N ASP A 280 -2.82 13.29 -10.53
CA ASP A 280 -2.18 14.61 -10.49
C ASP A 280 -1.76 15.00 -9.08
N LEU A 281 -2.41 14.45 -8.05
CA LEU A 281 -2.00 14.62 -6.65
C LEU A 281 -0.56 14.13 -6.40
N PHE A 282 -0.16 13.06 -7.09
CA PHE A 282 1.15 12.41 -6.90
C PHE A 282 2.29 13.12 -7.62
N ASN A 283 2.02 14.07 -8.52
CA ASN A 283 3.08 14.83 -9.19
C ASN A 283 3.90 15.69 -8.23
N GLU A 284 3.28 16.12 -7.12
CA GLU A 284 3.84 17.05 -6.12
C GLU A 284 3.84 16.43 -4.71
N THR A 285 3.68 15.10 -4.61
CA THR A 285 3.70 14.37 -3.34
C THR A 285 5.09 13.77 -3.13
N ASP A 286 5.69 13.96 -1.96
CA ASP A 286 6.95 13.29 -1.60
C ASP A 286 6.70 11.91 -0.98
N TYR A 287 5.61 11.79 -0.22
CA TYR A 287 5.25 10.55 0.48
C TYR A 287 3.76 10.20 0.34
N TYR A 288 3.47 8.96 -0.05
CA TYR A 288 2.14 8.38 -0.04
C TYR A 288 1.97 7.47 1.18
N ILE A 289 0.91 7.68 1.96
CA ILE A 289 0.59 6.83 3.10
C ILE A 289 -0.45 5.79 2.67
N SER A 290 -0.04 4.52 2.62
CA SER A 290 -0.89 3.40 2.21
C SER A 290 -2.00 3.09 3.22
N THR A 291 -3.16 2.66 2.72
CA THR A 291 -4.39 2.55 3.50
C THR A 291 -4.84 1.09 3.61
N ARG A 292 -6.08 0.83 4.02
CA ARG A 292 -6.70 -0.51 4.01
C ARG A 292 -7.56 -0.77 2.78
N SER A 293 -7.71 0.22 1.90
CA SER A 293 -8.52 0.12 0.69
C SER A 293 -7.77 -0.54 -0.46
N LEU A 294 -8.51 -1.19 -1.36
CA LEU A 294 -7.98 -1.66 -2.64
C LEU A 294 -7.45 -0.53 -3.52
N SER A 295 -7.96 0.70 -3.38
CA SER A 295 -7.45 1.87 -4.11
C SER A 295 -5.96 2.12 -3.84
N THR A 296 -5.43 1.60 -2.71
CA THR A 296 -3.99 1.60 -2.40
C THR A 296 -3.13 1.10 -3.56
N PHE A 297 -3.57 0.11 -4.34
CA PHE A 297 -2.78 -0.39 -5.47
C PHE A 297 -2.65 0.62 -6.62
N GLN A 298 -3.72 1.36 -6.89
CA GLN A 298 -3.72 2.43 -7.88
C GLN A 298 -2.83 3.59 -7.41
N HIS A 299 -2.93 3.95 -6.13
CA HIS A 299 -2.07 4.97 -5.51
C HIS A 299 -0.59 4.57 -5.45
N ILE A 300 -0.26 3.31 -5.19
CA ILE A 300 1.11 2.80 -5.26
C ILE A 300 1.67 2.95 -6.67
N TYR A 301 0.88 2.65 -7.68
CA TYR A 301 1.30 2.87 -9.07
C TYR A 301 1.54 4.36 -9.35
N TYR A 302 0.65 5.25 -8.91
CA TYR A 302 0.86 6.70 -9.05
C TYR A 302 2.12 7.17 -8.32
N ALA A 303 2.39 6.61 -7.15
CA ALA A 303 3.60 6.87 -6.38
C ALA A 303 4.86 6.43 -7.15
N GLU A 304 4.89 5.19 -7.66
CA GLU A 304 6.00 4.66 -8.44
C GLU A 304 6.28 5.50 -9.71
N GLN A 305 5.23 5.90 -10.44
CA GLN A 305 5.38 6.74 -11.65
C GLN A 305 5.96 8.13 -11.37
N ASN A 306 5.88 8.60 -10.13
CA ASN A 306 6.32 9.93 -9.71
C ASN A 306 7.48 9.88 -8.70
N ASN A 307 8.11 8.73 -8.48
CA ASN A 307 9.19 8.53 -7.47
C ASN A 307 8.79 8.95 -6.04
N VAL A 308 7.52 8.80 -5.70
CA VAL A 308 6.97 9.08 -4.36
C VAL A 308 7.32 7.93 -3.41
N THR A 309 7.74 8.26 -2.19
CA THR A 309 8.03 7.25 -1.17
C THR A 309 6.75 6.71 -0.55
N ILE A 310 6.60 5.39 -0.45
CA ILE A 310 5.40 4.77 0.14
C ILE A 310 5.66 4.48 1.63
N LEU A 311 4.72 4.86 2.48
CA LEU A 311 4.76 4.66 3.93
C LEU A 311 3.54 3.88 4.39
N SER A 312 3.71 2.97 5.33
CA SER A 312 2.58 2.19 5.83
C SER A 312 1.76 2.96 6.86
N GLY A 313 0.54 3.35 6.49
CA GLY A 313 -0.36 4.11 7.36
C GLY A 313 -1.09 3.31 8.44
N VAL A 314 -1.03 1.98 8.40
CA VAL A 314 -1.86 1.13 9.27
C VAL A 314 -1.18 0.78 10.58
N ASP A 315 0.07 0.35 10.54
CA ASP A 315 0.77 -0.33 11.63
C ASP A 315 2.00 0.43 12.16
N ILE A 316 2.56 1.36 11.39
CA ILE A 316 3.68 2.22 11.79
C ILE A 316 3.17 3.63 12.15
N PRO A 317 3.60 4.22 13.28
CA PRO A 317 3.41 5.65 13.52
C PRO A 317 4.24 6.46 12.51
N ILE A 318 3.59 7.28 11.70
CA ILE A 318 4.24 7.93 10.53
C ILE A 318 5.27 8.98 11.00
N PHE A 319 4.82 9.96 11.77
CA PHE A 319 5.62 11.15 12.04
C PHE A 319 6.69 10.94 13.12
N LYS A 320 6.46 10.04 14.09
CA LYS A 320 7.51 9.60 15.04
C LYS A 320 8.68 8.92 14.34
N SER A 321 8.44 8.29 13.19
CA SER A 321 9.48 7.64 12.37
C SER A 321 10.21 8.64 11.47
N MET A 322 9.58 9.77 11.13
CA MET A 322 10.15 10.84 10.30
C MET A 322 11.02 11.82 11.07
N ASN A 323 10.80 11.97 12.39
CA ASN A 323 11.57 12.88 13.26
C ASN A 323 13.01 12.42 13.57
N ILE A 324 13.59 11.51 12.77
CA ILE A 324 15.00 11.08 12.89
C ILE A 324 15.89 11.95 12.01
N ASN A 325 15.69 13.27 12.05
CA ASN A 325 16.66 14.25 11.55
C ASN A 325 16.77 15.43 12.55
N SER A 326 17.10 15.13 13.80
CA SER A 326 18.09 15.93 14.51
C SER A 326 18.89 15.02 15.45
N LYS A 327 20.19 14.85 15.15
CA LYS A 327 21.19 14.01 15.85
C LYS A 327 21.19 12.52 15.51
N GLN A 328 21.62 12.19 14.30
CA GLN A 328 22.56 11.08 14.15
C GLN A 328 23.95 11.61 14.58
N ALA A 329 24.41 11.17 15.75
CA ALA A 329 25.83 11.16 16.08
C ALA A 329 26.31 9.73 15.86
N ASP A 330 27.29 9.60 14.97
CA ASP A 330 28.26 8.52 14.72
C ASP A 330 27.91 7.05 15.05
#